data_AF-A0AA40RRA6-F1
#
_entry.id   AF-A0AA40RRA6-F1
#
_cell.length_a   1.000
_cell.length_b   1.000
_cell.length_c   1.000
_cell.angle_alpha   90.00
_cell.angle_beta   90.00
_cell.angle_gamma   90.00
#
_symmetry.space_group_name_H-M   'P 1'
#
loop_
_entity.id
_entity.type
_entity.pdbx_description
1 polymer ?
#
loop_
_entity_poly.entity_id
_entity_poly.type
_entity_poly.pdbx_seq_one_letter_code
_entity_poly.pdbx_strand_id
1 'polypeptide(L)'
;MLLFFFFPMSHAQETSEANNQKASTAQTTSSNISEINLARQQIKLLESQLQSTREYQGHLLNTVYWALGGIFVLVGLLLGFGWFANFKVYERDKDSIRTELAAEISNTSRTMELELRKIESELHNSLEIKSKASSESLSTQLKTQLEEALAPIKASISSAEDRIFQLQLHQRKEQMENETSDSMALTNAVYVLELCVQKAMDEIPDIINFILKKLENGGKFTAREITNVNRIIDKLPTQYQALTDRLRAKLVASDIF
;
A
#
# COMPACT_ATOMS: atom_id res chain seq x y z
N MET A 1 27.63 1.84 55.20
CA MET A 1 27.55 1.00 56.42
C MET A 1 28.56 1.54 57.41
N LEU A 2 28.14 2.55 58.18
CA LEU A 2 28.88 3.19 59.28
C LEU A 2 28.49 2.45 60.57
N LEU A 3 29.45 1.92 61.31
CA LEU A 3 29.25 1.57 62.72
C LEU A 3 30.44 2.07 63.54
N PHE A 4 30.15 3.08 64.35
CA PHE A 4 30.91 3.54 65.51
C PHE A 4 30.76 2.52 66.64
N PHE A 5 31.86 2.10 67.27
CA PHE A 5 31.92 1.66 68.68
C PHE A 5 33.32 2.02 69.22
N PHE A 6 33.42 3.08 70.02
CA PHE A 6 33.49 3.04 71.50
C PHE A 6 34.79 2.42 72.04
N PHE A 7 35.75 3.30 72.34
CA PHE A 7 36.90 3.05 73.22
C PHE A 7 36.59 3.69 74.58
N PRO A 8 36.76 2.98 75.71
CA PRO A 8 37.07 3.63 76.97
C PRO A 8 38.50 3.31 77.40
N MET A 9 39.23 4.39 77.64
CA MET A 9 40.54 4.46 78.27
C MET A 9 40.31 4.60 79.79
N SER A 10 40.83 3.68 80.61
CA SER A 10 40.85 3.81 82.06
C SER A 10 42.27 3.54 82.55
N HIS A 11 42.96 4.60 82.96
CA HIS A 11 44.22 4.53 83.67
C HIS A 11 44.00 4.37 85.17
N ALA A 12 44.90 3.60 85.77
CA ALA A 12 45.11 3.43 87.18
C ALA A 12 45.39 4.76 87.88
N GLN A 13 44.96 4.89 89.13
CA GLN A 13 45.69 5.69 90.10
C GLN A 13 45.53 5.08 91.51
N GLU A 14 46.69 4.75 92.07
CA GLU A 14 46.91 4.24 93.42
C GLU A 14 46.47 5.26 94.47
N THR A 15 45.80 4.73 95.49
CA THR A 15 45.62 5.35 96.80
C THR A 15 46.95 5.33 97.57
N SER A 16 47.47 6.51 97.92
CA SER A 16 48.38 6.70 99.04
C SER A 16 47.60 7.30 100.21
N GLU A 17 47.76 6.73 101.41
CA GLU A 17 47.84 7.38 102.74
C GLU A 17 47.75 6.26 103.81
N ALA A 18 48.87 5.89 104.44
CA ALA A 18 49.46 6.53 105.62
C ALA A 18 48.57 6.42 106.88
N ASN A 19 49.00 5.59 107.83
CA ASN A 19 48.45 5.54 109.19
C ASN A 19 49.60 5.62 110.20
N ASN A 20 49.62 6.73 110.95
CA ASN A 20 49.92 6.91 112.38
C ASN A 20 51.13 6.19 113.00
N GLN A 21 51.89 6.69 113.95
CA GLN A 21 51.84 7.77 114.95
C GLN A 21 53.24 7.65 115.63
N LYS A 22 53.85 8.62 116.32
CA LYS A 22 53.36 9.15 117.59
C LYS A 22 54.34 10.19 118.15
N ALA A 23 53.74 11.30 118.61
CA ALA A 23 54.08 12.14 119.77
C ALA A 23 55.47 12.76 119.93
N SER A 24 55.48 14.09 120.02
CA SER A 24 55.82 14.73 121.30
C SER A 24 55.18 16.11 121.43
N THR A 25 54.93 16.48 122.67
CA THR A 25 53.90 17.41 123.14
C THR A 25 54.52 18.73 123.61
N ALA A 26 53.83 19.82 123.26
CA ALA A 26 53.72 21.10 123.97
C ALA A 26 54.94 22.01 124.15
N GLN A 27 55.11 22.96 123.20
CA GLN A 27 55.42 24.37 123.49
C GLN A 27 55.36 25.25 122.22
N THR A 28 54.22 25.32 121.52
CA THR A 28 54.07 26.20 120.33
C THR A 28 52.60 26.56 120.05
N THR A 29 51.83 26.97 121.05
CA THR A 29 50.36 27.14 120.87
C THR A 29 49.95 28.55 120.45
N SER A 30 50.85 29.53 120.37
CA SER A 30 50.51 30.93 120.01
C SER A 30 51.01 31.41 118.64
N SER A 31 52.07 30.82 118.04
CA SER A 31 52.47 31.14 116.65
C SER A 31 51.72 30.29 115.60
N ASN A 32 51.38 29.05 115.94
CA ASN A 32 50.66 28.10 115.08
C ASN A 32 49.23 28.57 114.71
N ILE A 33 48.55 29.34 115.56
CA ILE A 33 47.18 29.82 115.27
C ILE A 33 47.19 30.87 114.14
N SER A 34 48.26 31.66 114.01
CA SER A 34 48.39 32.63 112.91
C SER A 34 48.72 31.95 111.58
N GLU A 35 49.60 30.94 111.59
CA GLU A 35 49.96 30.14 110.41
C GLU A 35 48.79 29.28 109.93
N ILE A 36 48.01 28.69 110.84
CA ILE A 36 46.79 27.93 110.50
C ILE A 36 45.73 28.84 109.87
N ASN A 37 45.58 30.08 110.34
CA ASN A 37 44.65 31.03 109.73
C ASN A 37 45.12 31.52 108.35
N LEU A 38 46.42 31.74 108.16
CA LEU A 38 47.01 32.05 106.85
C LEU A 38 46.90 30.87 105.87
N ALA A 39 47.15 29.64 106.33
CA ALA A 39 46.97 28.42 105.52
C ALA A 39 45.51 28.22 105.13
N ARG A 40 44.54 28.46 106.04
CA ARG A 40 43.11 28.44 105.71
C ARG A 40 42.72 29.51 104.69
N GLN A 41 43.29 30.70 104.78
CA GLN A 41 43.09 31.75 103.77
C GLN A 41 43.67 31.36 102.41
N GLN A 42 44.84 30.73 102.38
CA GLN A 42 45.44 30.22 101.15
C GLN A 42 44.62 29.07 100.55
N ILE A 43 44.16 28.11 101.36
CA ILE A 43 43.26 27.03 100.91
C ILE A 43 41.98 27.61 100.33
N LYS A 44 41.37 28.61 100.98
CA LYS A 44 40.16 29.27 100.49
C LYS A 44 40.41 30.05 99.19
N LEU A 45 41.59 30.65 99.05
CA LEU A 45 41.99 31.35 97.82
C LEU A 45 42.23 30.36 96.68
N LEU A 46 42.89 29.23 96.95
CA LEU A 46 43.09 28.10 96.04
C LEU A 46 41.75 27.46 95.62
N GLU A 47 40.80 27.27 96.54
CA GLU A 47 39.45 26.81 96.23
C GLU A 47 38.71 27.80 95.32
N SER A 48 38.83 29.11 95.58
CA SER A 48 38.20 30.13 94.73
C SER A 48 38.80 30.17 93.32
N GLN A 49 40.12 29.94 93.19
CA GLN A 49 40.80 29.84 91.90
C GLN A 49 40.41 28.56 91.15
N LEU A 50 40.31 27.42 91.85
CA LEU A 50 39.82 26.17 91.28
C LEU A 50 38.38 26.34 90.77
N GLN A 51 37.52 27.01 91.54
CA GLN A 51 36.14 27.26 91.15
C GLN A 51 36.04 28.22 89.96
N SER A 52 36.83 29.30 89.93
CA SER A 52 36.94 30.19 88.77
C SER A 52 37.43 29.47 87.52
N THR A 53 38.39 28.55 87.68
CA THR A 53 38.91 27.75 86.55
C THR A 53 37.84 26.79 86.01
N ARG A 54 37.04 26.19 86.89
CA ARG A 54 35.95 25.28 86.54
C ARG A 54 34.81 26.00 85.83
N GLU A 55 34.44 27.20 86.27
CA GLU A 55 33.46 28.06 85.58
C GLU A 55 33.96 28.51 84.21
N TYR A 56 35.24 28.87 84.09
CA TYR A 56 35.86 29.19 82.79
C TYR A 56 35.83 28.00 81.82
N GLN A 57 36.15 26.80 82.30
CA GLN A 57 36.06 25.56 81.51
C GLN A 57 34.61 25.28 81.10
N GLY A 58 33.64 25.51 81.99
CA GLY A 58 32.21 25.38 81.69
C GLY A 58 31.72 26.35 80.61
N HIS A 59 32.16 27.61 80.68
CA HIS A 59 31.84 28.61 79.66
C HIS A 59 32.47 28.27 78.31
N LEU A 60 33.75 27.87 78.27
CA LEU A 60 34.41 27.44 77.04
C LEU A 60 33.70 26.25 76.39
N LEU A 61 33.33 25.24 77.18
CA LEU A 61 32.55 24.10 76.68
C LEU A 61 31.21 24.54 76.09
N ASN A 62 30.50 25.47 76.73
CA ASN A 62 29.21 25.96 76.24
C ASN A 62 29.34 26.74 74.91
N THR A 63 30.33 27.62 74.77
CA THR A 63 30.56 28.33 73.50
C THR A 63 30.97 27.37 72.38
N VAL A 64 31.78 26.36 72.69
CA VAL A 64 32.16 25.32 71.72
C VAL A 64 30.93 24.51 71.30
N TYR A 65 30.06 24.10 72.24
CA TYR A 65 28.81 23.40 71.91
C TYR A 65 27.89 24.26 71.02
N TRP A 66 27.77 25.56 71.31
CA TRP A 66 26.99 26.48 70.48
C TRP A 66 27.59 26.67 69.08
N ALA A 67 28.90 26.81 68.96
CA ALA A 67 29.57 26.92 67.67
C ALA A 67 29.46 25.62 66.85
N LEU A 68 29.64 24.46 67.50
CA LEU A 68 29.49 23.15 66.86
C LEU A 68 28.04 22.90 66.42
N GLY A 69 27.06 23.31 67.23
CA GLY A 69 25.65 23.26 66.89
C GLY A 69 25.33 24.14 65.67
N GLY A 70 25.85 25.37 65.64
CA GLY A 70 25.70 26.26 64.48
C GLY A 70 26.26 25.66 63.18
N ILE A 71 27.44 25.03 63.25
CA ILE A 71 28.04 24.32 62.12
C ILE A 71 27.19 23.13 61.68
N PHE A 72 26.66 22.34 62.62
CA PHE A 72 25.82 21.19 62.30
C PHE A 72 24.53 21.59 61.60
N VAL A 73 23.89 22.68 62.05
CA VAL A 73 22.71 23.26 61.39
C VAL A 73 23.06 23.76 59.99
N LEU A 74 24.20 24.47 59.84
CA LEU A 74 24.65 24.97 58.54
C LEU A 74 24.89 23.82 57.55
N VAL A 75 25.58 22.77 57.98
CA VAL A 75 25.84 21.57 57.15
C VAL A 75 24.53 20.85 56.81
N GLY A 76 23.62 20.69 57.78
CA GLY A 76 22.30 20.11 57.55
C GLY A 76 21.48 20.90 56.53
N LEU A 77 21.53 22.24 56.60
CA LEU A 77 20.84 23.13 55.67
C LEU A 77 21.46 23.07 54.26
N LEU A 78 22.79 23.00 54.15
CA LEU A 78 23.48 22.82 52.87
C LEU A 78 23.13 21.48 52.21
N LEU A 79 23.13 20.39 52.99
CA LEU A 79 22.76 19.06 52.49
C LEU A 79 21.29 19.00 52.10
N GLY A 80 20.40 19.56 52.93
CA GLY A 80 18.98 19.64 52.64
C GLY A 80 18.69 20.46 51.38
N PHE A 81 19.35 21.61 51.23
CA PHE A 81 19.21 22.46 50.04
C PHE A 81 19.78 21.78 48.79
N GLY A 82 20.94 21.14 48.90
CA GLY A 82 21.55 20.36 47.81
C GLY A 82 20.64 19.22 47.34
N TRP A 83 20.08 18.46 48.28
CA TRP A 83 19.11 17.41 47.98
C TRP A 83 17.85 17.96 47.31
N PHE A 84 17.26 19.02 47.87
CA PHE A 84 16.02 19.61 47.36
C PHE A 84 16.21 20.20 45.95
N ALA A 85 17.31 20.92 45.73
CA ALA A 85 17.64 21.48 44.42
C ALA A 85 17.84 20.37 43.38
N ASN A 86 18.56 19.31 43.74
CA ASN A 86 18.83 18.19 42.85
C ASN A 86 17.54 17.42 42.51
N PHE A 87 16.65 17.21 43.49
CA PHE A 87 15.35 16.59 43.28
C PHE A 87 14.47 17.38 42.31
N LYS A 88 14.39 18.71 42.48
CA LYS A 88 13.61 19.59 41.60
C LYS A 88 14.15 19.61 40.17
N VAL A 89 15.48 19.59 40.00
CA VAL A 89 16.10 19.50 38.66
C VAL A 89 15.77 18.14 38.03
N TYR A 90 15.88 17.05 38.80
CA TYR A 90 15.57 15.71 38.32
C TYR A 90 14.11 15.56 37.85
N GLU A 91 13.14 16.12 38.57
CA GLU A 91 11.74 16.12 38.14
C GLU A 91 11.54 16.88 36.83
N ARG A 92 12.14 18.08 36.71
CA ARG A 92 12.05 18.88 35.49
C ARG A 92 12.67 18.17 34.30
N ASP A 93 13.83 17.56 34.48
CA ASP A 93 14.52 16.84 33.41
C ASP A 93 13.73 15.59 32.99
N LYS A 94 13.13 14.88 33.96
CA LYS A 94 12.22 13.76 33.67
C LYS A 94 11.00 14.18 32.86
N ASP A 95 10.41 15.32 33.19
CA ASP A 95 9.26 15.85 32.44
C ASP A 95 9.68 16.31 31.04
N SER A 96 10.83 16.97 30.91
CA SER A 96 11.40 17.35 29.61
C SER A 96 11.59 16.11 28.72
N ILE A 97 12.23 15.06 29.24
CA ILE A 97 12.46 13.81 28.51
C ILE A 97 11.12 13.18 28.10
N ARG A 98 10.12 13.16 28.99
CA ARG A 98 8.78 12.64 28.66
C ARG A 98 8.11 13.42 27.54
N THR A 99 8.20 14.75 27.57
CA THR A 99 7.63 15.59 26.52
C THR A 99 8.33 15.41 25.19
N GLU A 100 9.66 15.28 25.20
CA GLU A 100 10.46 15.03 24.02
C GLU A 100 10.15 13.64 23.44
N LEU A 101 10.06 12.61 24.27
CA LEU A 101 9.69 11.26 23.83
C LEU A 101 8.28 11.23 23.24
N ALA A 102 7.32 11.91 23.86
CA ALA A 102 5.95 11.99 23.35
C ALA A 102 5.88 12.73 22.01
N ALA A 103 6.65 13.82 21.86
CA ALA A 103 6.77 14.56 20.61
C ALA A 103 7.40 13.69 19.51
N GLU A 104 8.46 12.95 19.81
CA GLU A 104 9.15 12.07 18.86
C GLU A 104 8.25 10.91 18.41
N ILE A 105 7.53 10.30 19.35
CA ILE A 105 6.53 9.26 19.04
C ILE A 105 5.42 9.82 18.16
N SER A 106 4.91 11.03 18.45
CA SER A 106 3.88 11.67 17.63
C SER A 106 4.39 12.00 16.23
N ASN A 107 5.63 12.48 16.10
CA ASN A 107 6.24 12.76 14.80
C ASN A 107 6.43 11.48 13.99
N THR A 108 6.98 10.44 14.61
CA THR A 108 7.16 9.12 13.98
C THR A 108 5.83 8.52 13.53
N SER A 109 4.77 8.66 14.33
CA SER A 109 3.43 8.18 13.96
C SER A 109 2.89 8.94 12.73
N ARG A 110 3.07 10.27 12.69
CA ARG A 110 2.66 11.08 11.52
C ARG A 110 3.46 10.74 10.27
N THR A 111 4.77 10.51 10.39
CA THR A 111 5.59 10.10 9.24
C THR A 111 5.16 8.74 8.72
N MET A 112 4.90 7.77 9.61
CA MET A 112 4.36 6.47 9.23
C MET A 112 2.99 6.57 8.54
N GLU A 113 2.08 7.42 9.02
CA GLU A 113 0.79 7.65 8.37
C GLU A 113 0.94 8.24 6.96
N LEU A 114 1.89 9.16 6.77
CA LEU A 114 2.19 9.75 5.46
C LEU A 114 2.79 8.72 4.50
N GLU A 115 3.71 7.88 4.97
CA GLU A 115 4.29 6.79 4.18
C GLU A 115 3.23 5.74 3.81
N LEU A 116 2.36 5.36 4.74
CA LEU A 116 1.24 4.46 4.47
C LEU A 116 0.31 5.00 3.39
N ARG A 117 -0.07 6.29 3.46
CA ARG A 117 -0.89 6.92 2.42
C ARG A 117 -0.20 6.96 1.07
N LYS A 118 1.11 7.18 1.05
CA LYS A 118 1.90 7.18 -0.19
C LYS A 118 1.94 5.78 -0.81
N ILE A 119 2.19 4.76 0.01
CA ILE A 119 2.18 3.35 -0.42
C ILE A 119 0.80 2.96 -0.93
N GLU A 120 -0.28 3.35 -0.24
CA GLU A 120 -1.65 3.09 -0.67
C GLU A 120 -1.94 3.72 -2.04
N SER A 121 -1.55 4.99 -2.24
CA SER A 121 -1.71 5.68 -3.52
C SER A 121 -0.89 5.04 -4.64
N GLU A 122 0.36 4.66 -4.38
CA GLU A 122 1.22 3.98 -5.36
C GLU A 122 0.69 2.59 -5.71
N LEU A 123 0.17 1.86 -4.72
CA LEU A 123 -0.46 0.56 -4.92
C LEU A 123 -1.73 0.68 -5.75
N HIS A 124 -2.59 1.67 -5.45
CA HIS A 124 -3.82 1.91 -6.20
C HIS A 124 -3.52 2.26 -7.66
N ASN A 125 -2.60 3.19 -7.91
CA ASN A 125 -2.18 3.58 -9.26
C ASN A 125 -1.57 2.40 -10.01
N SER A 126 -0.71 1.62 -9.36
CA SER A 126 -0.08 0.43 -9.97
C SER A 126 -1.12 -0.65 -10.31
N LEU A 127 -2.12 -0.83 -9.44
CA LEU A 127 -3.21 -1.78 -9.65
C LEU A 127 -4.10 -1.32 -10.81
N GLU A 128 -4.43 -0.03 -10.88
CA GLU A 128 -5.25 0.53 -11.97
C GLU A 128 -4.53 0.41 -13.32
N ILE A 129 -3.24 0.74 -13.38
CA ILE A 129 -2.43 0.60 -14.60
C ILE A 129 -2.35 -0.85 -15.04
N LYS A 130 -2.06 -1.79 -14.12
CA LYS A 130 -2.00 -3.23 -14.44
C LYS A 130 -3.36 -3.78 -14.86
N SER A 131 -4.44 -3.34 -14.21
CA SER A 131 -5.80 -3.74 -14.56
C SER A 131 -6.18 -3.27 -15.96
N LYS A 132 -5.93 -1.99 -16.28
CA LYS A 132 -6.17 -1.42 -17.62
C LYS A 132 -5.35 -2.15 -18.69
N ALA A 133 -4.04 -2.30 -18.47
CA ALA A 133 -3.16 -2.99 -19.41
C ALA A 133 -3.58 -4.46 -19.63
N SER A 134 -4.00 -5.16 -18.56
CA SER A 134 -4.50 -6.53 -18.68
C SER A 134 -5.82 -6.60 -19.42
N SER A 135 -6.75 -5.67 -19.18
CA SER A 135 -8.03 -5.60 -19.89
C SER A 135 -7.84 -5.31 -21.38
N GLU A 136 -6.94 -4.37 -21.70
CA GLU A 136 -6.58 -4.05 -23.08
C GLU A 136 -5.93 -5.25 -23.78
N SER A 137 -5.00 -5.94 -23.11
CA SER A 137 -4.38 -7.16 -23.63
C SER A 137 -5.39 -8.28 -23.87
N LEU A 138 -6.34 -8.49 -22.95
CA LEU A 138 -7.41 -9.48 -23.13
C LEU A 138 -8.35 -9.10 -24.28
N SER A 139 -8.73 -7.83 -24.39
CA SER A 139 -9.62 -7.37 -25.47
C SER A 139 -8.97 -7.51 -26.85
N THR A 140 -7.67 -7.23 -26.95
CA THR A 140 -6.91 -7.39 -28.19
C THR A 140 -6.72 -8.86 -28.54
N GLN A 141 -6.39 -9.72 -27.57
CA GLN A 141 -6.31 -11.18 -27.77
C GLN A 141 -7.65 -11.79 -28.18
N LEU A 142 -8.75 -11.39 -27.56
CA LEU A 142 -10.08 -11.86 -27.94
C LEU A 142 -10.45 -11.41 -29.34
N LYS A 143 -10.14 -10.16 -29.70
CA LYS A 143 -10.41 -9.65 -31.05
C LYS A 143 -9.60 -10.41 -32.10
N THR A 144 -8.31 -10.65 -31.86
CA THR A 144 -7.47 -11.40 -32.81
C THR A 144 -7.91 -12.86 -32.92
N GLN A 145 -8.20 -13.54 -31.82
CA GLN A 145 -8.72 -14.91 -31.86
C GLN A 145 -10.08 -15.00 -32.55
N LEU A 146 -10.96 -14.01 -32.35
CA LEU A 146 -12.26 -13.96 -33.01
C LEU A 146 -12.11 -13.73 -34.51
N GLU A 147 -11.24 -12.81 -34.94
CA GLU A 147 -10.94 -12.59 -36.37
C GLU A 147 -10.29 -13.82 -37.01
N GLU A 148 -9.36 -14.47 -36.32
CA GLU A 148 -8.70 -15.70 -36.77
C GLU A 148 -9.69 -16.88 -36.89
N ALA A 149 -10.67 -16.98 -35.99
CA ALA A 149 -11.73 -18.00 -36.06
C ALA A 149 -12.81 -17.66 -37.11
N LEU A 150 -13.12 -16.38 -37.32
CA LEU A 150 -14.12 -15.93 -38.31
C LEU A 150 -13.62 -16.04 -39.75
N ALA A 151 -12.34 -15.81 -40.00
CA ALA A 151 -11.75 -15.87 -41.35
C ALA A 151 -12.00 -17.21 -42.08
N PRO A 152 -11.71 -18.39 -41.50
CA PRO A 152 -11.95 -19.68 -42.16
C PRO A 152 -13.44 -20.00 -42.29
N ILE A 153 -14.27 -19.56 -41.34
CA ILE A 153 -15.73 -19.73 -41.42
C ILE A 153 -16.28 -18.92 -42.59
N LYS A 154 -15.87 -17.65 -42.70
CA LYS A 154 -16.28 -16.77 -43.81
C LYS A 154 -15.82 -17.32 -45.17
N ALA A 155 -14.59 -17.83 -45.25
CA ALA A 155 -14.08 -18.48 -46.46
C ALA A 155 -14.87 -19.75 -46.81
N SER A 156 -15.23 -20.55 -45.80
CA SER A 156 -16.03 -21.77 -45.98
C SER A 156 -17.46 -21.45 -46.42
N ILE A 157 -18.09 -20.40 -45.88
CA ILE A 157 -19.41 -19.94 -46.31
C ILE A 157 -19.36 -19.47 -47.76
N SER A 158 -18.39 -18.63 -48.13
CA SER A 158 -18.23 -18.17 -49.52
C SER A 158 -18.02 -19.35 -50.47
N SER A 159 -17.17 -20.31 -50.09
CA SER A 159 -16.93 -21.51 -50.91
C SER A 159 -18.18 -22.40 -51.03
N ALA A 160 -18.96 -22.54 -49.96
CA ALA A 160 -20.22 -23.27 -49.98
C ALA A 160 -21.26 -22.57 -50.86
N GLU A 161 -21.37 -21.24 -50.79
CA GLU A 161 -22.24 -20.44 -51.66
C GLU A 161 -21.87 -20.60 -53.14
N ASP A 162 -20.58 -20.61 -53.46
CA ASP A 162 -20.10 -20.82 -54.83
C ASP A 162 -20.40 -22.25 -55.30
N ARG A 163 -20.21 -23.26 -54.45
CA ARG A 163 -20.57 -24.65 -54.77
C ARG A 163 -22.06 -24.83 -54.99
N ILE A 164 -22.90 -24.23 -54.13
CA ILE A 164 -24.36 -24.27 -54.29
C ILE A 164 -24.76 -23.64 -55.61
N PHE A 165 -24.18 -22.48 -55.95
CA PHE A 165 -24.44 -21.83 -57.23
C PHE A 165 -24.04 -22.72 -58.41
N GLN A 166 -22.83 -23.29 -58.39
CA GLN A 166 -22.34 -24.17 -59.45
C GLN A 166 -23.20 -25.44 -59.60
N LEU A 167 -23.64 -26.04 -58.49
CA LEU A 167 -24.54 -27.20 -58.52
C LEU A 167 -25.91 -26.84 -59.09
N GLN A 168 -26.48 -25.69 -58.71
CA GLN A 168 -27.73 -25.20 -59.28
C GLN A 168 -27.59 -24.93 -60.78
N LEU A 169 -26.48 -24.31 -61.20
CA LEU A 169 -26.20 -24.05 -62.60
C LEU A 169 -26.09 -25.36 -63.40
N HIS A 170 -25.28 -26.32 -62.93
CA HIS A 170 -25.12 -27.62 -63.58
C HIS A 170 -26.43 -28.39 -63.66
N GLN A 171 -27.17 -28.50 -62.55
CA GLN A 171 -28.46 -29.21 -62.52
C GLN A 171 -29.45 -28.59 -63.52
N ARG A 172 -29.52 -27.26 -63.59
CA ARG A 172 -30.44 -26.56 -64.49
C ARG A 172 -30.01 -26.65 -65.95
N LYS A 173 -28.70 -26.64 -66.23
CA LYS A 173 -28.14 -26.86 -67.56
C LYS A 173 -28.41 -28.29 -68.05
N GLU A 174 -28.23 -29.28 -67.19
CA GLU A 174 -28.57 -30.67 -67.49
C GLU A 174 -30.07 -30.85 -67.74
N GLN A 175 -30.93 -30.21 -66.94
CA GLN A 175 -32.38 -30.18 -67.20
C GLN A 175 -32.72 -29.49 -68.52
N MET A 176 -32.02 -28.40 -68.87
CA MET A 176 -32.20 -27.71 -70.15
C MET A 176 -31.83 -28.59 -71.35
N GLU A 177 -30.75 -29.36 -71.26
CA GLU A 177 -30.25 -30.21 -72.35
C GLU A 177 -31.04 -31.52 -72.53
N ASN A 178 -31.49 -32.12 -71.43
CA ASN A 178 -32.18 -33.41 -71.43
C ASN A 178 -33.71 -33.32 -71.60
N GLU A 179 -34.28 -32.12 -71.57
CA GLU A 179 -35.73 -31.93 -71.70
C GLU A 179 -36.19 -32.17 -73.15
N THR A 180 -37.21 -33.03 -73.29
CA THR A 180 -37.71 -33.45 -74.62
C THR A 180 -38.67 -32.44 -75.24
N SER A 181 -39.33 -31.63 -74.42
CA SER A 181 -40.20 -30.55 -74.88
C SER A 181 -39.39 -29.27 -75.08
N ASP A 182 -39.38 -28.77 -76.32
CA ASP A 182 -38.69 -27.51 -76.63
C ASP A 182 -39.20 -26.32 -75.82
N SER A 183 -40.48 -26.32 -75.43
CA SER A 183 -41.04 -25.25 -74.58
C SER A 183 -40.52 -25.34 -73.13
N MET A 184 -40.43 -26.54 -72.55
CA MET A 184 -39.86 -26.72 -71.21
C MET A 184 -38.33 -26.51 -71.18
N ALA A 185 -37.63 -26.89 -72.26
CA ALA A 185 -36.21 -26.60 -72.43
C ALA A 185 -35.96 -25.09 -72.47
N LEU A 186 -36.83 -24.33 -73.15
CA LEU A 186 -36.81 -22.87 -73.18
C LEU A 186 -37.09 -22.26 -71.80
N THR A 187 -38.09 -22.78 -71.06
CA THR A 187 -38.35 -22.38 -69.66
C THR A 187 -37.10 -22.56 -68.78
N ASN A 188 -36.47 -23.72 -68.84
CA ASN A 188 -35.24 -24.00 -68.09
C ASN A 188 -34.07 -23.11 -68.54
N ALA A 189 -33.93 -22.85 -69.84
CA ALA A 189 -32.90 -21.96 -70.37
C ALA A 189 -33.05 -20.51 -69.88
N VAL A 190 -34.28 -20.03 -69.69
CA VAL A 190 -34.55 -18.69 -69.10
C VAL A 190 -34.14 -18.65 -67.63
N TYR A 191 -34.39 -19.71 -66.86
CA TYR A 191 -33.93 -19.79 -65.47
C TYR A 191 -32.39 -19.88 -65.37
N VAL A 192 -31.75 -20.64 -66.27
CA VAL A 192 -30.29 -20.71 -66.34
C VAL A 192 -29.71 -19.33 -66.71
N LEU A 193 -30.32 -18.63 -67.67
CA LEU A 193 -29.90 -17.28 -68.05
C LEU A 193 -30.01 -16.32 -66.86
N GLU A 194 -31.08 -16.39 -66.08
CA GLU A 194 -31.25 -15.57 -64.86
C GLU A 194 -30.16 -15.85 -63.82
N LEU A 195 -29.76 -17.12 -63.64
CA LEU A 195 -28.67 -17.51 -62.75
C LEU A 195 -27.30 -17.02 -63.27
N CYS A 196 -27.04 -17.14 -64.57
CA CYS A 196 -25.79 -16.67 -65.19
C CYS A 196 -25.60 -15.15 -65.06
N VAL A 197 -26.67 -14.36 -65.19
CA VAL A 197 -26.60 -12.90 -64.99
C VAL A 197 -26.13 -12.52 -63.57
N GLN A 198 -26.36 -13.37 -62.56
CA GLN A 198 -26.00 -13.05 -61.17
C GLN A 198 -24.53 -13.35 -60.83
N LYS A 199 -23.93 -14.42 -61.37
CA LYS A 199 -22.61 -14.89 -60.94
C LYS A 199 -21.68 -15.42 -62.05
N ALA A 200 -22.19 -15.75 -63.24
CA ALA A 200 -21.41 -16.40 -64.31
C ALA A 200 -21.73 -15.77 -65.68
N MET A 201 -21.19 -14.57 -65.92
CA MET A 201 -21.48 -13.80 -67.13
C MET A 201 -20.87 -14.40 -68.41
N ASP A 202 -19.84 -15.21 -68.27
CA ASP A 202 -19.13 -15.90 -69.34
C ASP A 202 -19.99 -16.95 -70.06
N GLU A 203 -20.94 -17.60 -69.38
CA GLU A 203 -21.83 -18.61 -69.98
C GLU A 203 -23.05 -18.01 -70.71
N ILE A 204 -23.29 -16.70 -70.58
CA ILE A 204 -24.46 -16.02 -71.15
C ILE A 204 -24.61 -16.24 -72.67
N PRO A 205 -23.56 -16.14 -73.51
CA PRO A 205 -23.67 -16.37 -74.95
C PRO A 205 -24.16 -17.77 -75.31
N ASP A 206 -23.67 -18.79 -74.59
CA ASP A 206 -24.01 -20.18 -74.88
C ASP A 206 -25.49 -20.46 -74.60
N ILE A 207 -26.00 -19.90 -73.51
CA ILE A 207 -27.42 -20.02 -73.15
C ILE A 207 -28.31 -19.24 -74.12
N ILE A 208 -27.92 -18.02 -74.52
CA ILE A 208 -28.69 -17.25 -75.52
C ILE A 208 -28.71 -17.99 -76.87
N ASN A 209 -27.59 -18.56 -77.29
CA ASN A 209 -27.52 -19.36 -78.52
C ASN A 209 -28.37 -20.63 -78.43
N PHE A 210 -28.42 -21.29 -77.28
CA PHE A 210 -29.31 -22.42 -77.03
C PHE A 210 -30.79 -22.02 -77.17
N ILE A 211 -31.18 -20.90 -76.57
CA ILE A 211 -32.54 -20.34 -76.66
C ILE A 211 -32.90 -20.04 -78.13
N LEU A 212 -32.01 -19.36 -78.86
CA LEU A 212 -32.21 -19.03 -80.28
C LEU A 212 -32.41 -20.29 -81.13
N LYS A 213 -31.60 -21.34 -80.91
CA LYS A 213 -31.71 -22.61 -81.63
C LYS A 213 -33.03 -23.32 -81.34
N LYS A 214 -33.48 -23.35 -80.09
CA LYS A 214 -34.75 -23.99 -79.69
C LYS A 214 -35.98 -23.24 -80.21
N LEU A 215 -35.93 -21.91 -80.27
CA LEU A 215 -36.93 -21.09 -80.96
C LEU A 215 -37.01 -21.40 -82.45
N GLU A 216 -35.86 -21.58 -83.13
CA GLU A 216 -35.82 -21.92 -84.55
C GLU A 216 -36.41 -23.30 -84.85
N ASN A 217 -36.36 -24.23 -83.89
CA ASN A 217 -36.96 -25.55 -83.99
C ASN A 217 -38.48 -25.58 -83.70
N GLY A 218 -39.11 -24.42 -83.42
CA GLY A 218 -40.54 -24.31 -83.17
C GLY A 218 -40.93 -24.33 -81.69
N GLY A 219 -39.97 -24.23 -80.76
CA GLY A 219 -40.26 -23.97 -79.36
C GLY A 219 -40.94 -22.62 -79.17
N LYS A 220 -41.90 -22.54 -78.24
CA LYS A 220 -42.65 -21.33 -77.95
C LYS A 220 -42.41 -20.89 -76.52
N PHE A 221 -42.34 -19.58 -76.30
CA PHE A 221 -42.39 -19.00 -74.97
C PHE A 221 -43.82 -18.68 -74.56
N THR A 222 -44.07 -18.74 -73.26
CA THR A 222 -45.25 -18.15 -72.65
C THR A 222 -45.08 -16.64 -72.52
N ALA A 223 -46.18 -15.87 -72.49
CA ALA A 223 -46.14 -14.42 -72.29
C ALA A 223 -45.37 -13.99 -71.02
N ARG A 224 -45.43 -14.83 -69.97
CA ARG A 224 -44.67 -14.62 -68.73
C ARG A 224 -43.16 -14.75 -68.96
N GLU A 225 -42.73 -15.73 -69.74
CA GLU A 225 -41.32 -15.96 -70.04
C GLU A 225 -40.77 -14.88 -70.95
N ILE A 226 -41.52 -14.42 -71.95
CA ILE A 226 -41.12 -13.28 -72.81
C ILE A 226 -40.87 -12.03 -71.96
N THR A 227 -41.79 -11.75 -71.02
CA THR A 227 -41.62 -10.64 -70.08
C THR A 227 -40.38 -10.83 -69.20
N ASN A 228 -40.13 -12.05 -68.72
CA ASN A 228 -38.97 -12.33 -67.88
C ASN A 228 -37.65 -12.22 -68.66
N VAL A 229 -37.61 -12.74 -69.89
CA VAL A 229 -36.45 -12.67 -70.79
C VAL A 229 -36.12 -11.23 -71.09
N ASN A 230 -37.10 -10.39 -71.45
CA ASN A 230 -36.87 -8.97 -71.69
C ASN A 230 -36.29 -8.27 -70.45
N ARG A 231 -36.85 -8.55 -69.26
CA ARG A 231 -36.34 -8.04 -67.98
C ARG A 231 -34.90 -8.47 -67.70
N ILE A 232 -34.54 -9.71 -68.04
CA ILE A 232 -33.17 -10.22 -67.86
C ILE A 232 -32.24 -9.57 -68.88
N ILE A 233 -32.67 -9.44 -70.14
CA ILE A 233 -31.91 -8.80 -71.21
C ILE A 233 -31.59 -7.34 -70.87
N ASP A 234 -32.52 -6.60 -70.28
CA ASP A 234 -32.29 -5.20 -69.87
C ASP A 234 -31.18 -5.06 -68.82
N LYS A 235 -30.86 -6.14 -68.09
CA LYS A 235 -29.79 -6.17 -67.08
C LYS A 235 -28.44 -6.63 -67.64
N LEU A 236 -28.39 -7.05 -68.89
CA LEU A 236 -27.16 -7.56 -69.50
C LEU A 236 -26.19 -6.41 -69.85
N PRO A 237 -24.88 -6.60 -69.64
CA PRO A 237 -23.88 -5.62 -70.09
C PRO A 237 -23.93 -5.40 -71.61
N THR A 238 -23.51 -4.21 -72.04
CA THR A 238 -23.57 -3.79 -73.47
C THR A 238 -22.79 -4.70 -74.42
N GLN A 239 -21.82 -5.47 -73.91
CA GLN A 239 -21.05 -6.43 -74.69
C GLN A 239 -21.89 -7.57 -75.32
N TYR A 240 -23.10 -7.83 -74.81
CA TYR A 240 -24.00 -8.84 -75.36
C TYR A 240 -25.11 -8.24 -76.23
N GLN A 241 -25.08 -6.92 -76.53
CA GLN A 241 -26.16 -6.22 -77.25
C GLN A 241 -26.55 -6.91 -78.56
N ALA A 242 -25.58 -7.26 -79.39
CA ALA A 242 -25.84 -7.93 -80.68
C ALA A 242 -26.60 -9.28 -80.52
N LEU A 243 -26.28 -10.06 -79.48
CA LEU A 243 -26.97 -11.32 -79.19
C LEU A 243 -28.36 -11.08 -78.61
N THR A 244 -28.49 -10.09 -77.75
CA THR A 244 -29.77 -9.72 -77.14
C THR A 244 -30.75 -9.12 -78.14
N ASP A 245 -30.28 -8.32 -79.09
CA ASP A 245 -31.10 -7.76 -80.18
C ASP A 245 -31.60 -8.87 -81.11
N ARG A 246 -30.74 -9.85 -81.40
CA ARG A 246 -31.12 -11.04 -82.16
C ARG A 246 -32.17 -11.87 -81.43
N LEU A 247 -32.03 -12.04 -80.11
CA LEU A 247 -33.01 -12.73 -79.29
C LEU A 247 -34.34 -11.97 -79.25
N ARG A 248 -34.33 -10.64 -79.06
CA ARG A 248 -35.53 -9.78 -79.11
C ARG A 248 -36.27 -9.89 -80.44
N ALA A 249 -35.54 -9.82 -81.55
CA ALA A 249 -36.13 -9.94 -82.88
C ALA A 249 -36.85 -11.29 -83.07
N LYS A 250 -36.28 -12.38 -82.55
CA LYS A 250 -36.89 -13.72 -82.61
C LYS A 250 -38.07 -13.88 -81.65
N LEU A 251 -38.03 -13.26 -80.47
CA LEU A 251 -39.14 -13.26 -79.53
C LEU A 251 -40.39 -12.58 -80.15
N VAL A 252 -40.22 -11.42 -80.78
CA VAL A 252 -41.31 -10.70 -81.46
C VAL A 252 -41.88 -11.51 -82.63
N ALA A 253 -41.02 -12.21 -83.37
CA ALA A 253 -41.46 -13.10 -84.46
C ALA A 253 -42.22 -14.34 -83.95
N SER A 254 -41.94 -14.79 -82.72
CA SER A 254 -42.58 -15.95 -82.09
C SER A 254 -43.88 -15.60 -81.36
N ASP A 255 -44.14 -14.32 -81.06
CA ASP A 255 -45.33 -13.80 -80.36
C ASP A 255 -46.61 -13.84 -81.22
N ILE A 256 -46.47 -14.24 -82.48
CA ILE A 256 -47.58 -14.45 -83.40
C ILE A 256 -48.08 -15.88 -83.19
N PHE A 257 -48.79 -16.18 -82.09
CA PHE A 257 -49.85 -17.21 -81.95
C PHE A 257 -50.36 -17.33 -80.51
#